data_AF-A0A0F9B2Q6-F1
#
_entry.id   AF-A0A0F9B2Q6-F1
#
_cell.length_a   1.000
_cell.length_b   1.000
_cell.length_c   1.000
_cell.angle_alpha   90.00
_cell.angle_beta   90.00
_cell.angle_gamma   90.00
#
_symmetry.space_group_name_H-M   'P 1'
#
loop_
_entity.id
_entity.type
_entity.pdbx_description
1 polymer ?
#
loop_
_entity_poly.entity_id
_entity_poly.type
_entity_poly.pdbx_seq_one_letter_code
_entity_poly.pdbx_strand_id
1 'polypeptide(L)'
;MRIAYCDPPYIGQAKKHYNSEEVDHKVLIKHLETFDGWALSLSSPTLRQILSYCADNVRVGAWVKPFCSFKPNINPAYAWEPVIFKPARALGRDVDTMRDWVSCNITLRRGLVGVKPEGFCYWIFGVLGMKPEDEFYDLFPGTNAVTKAWEKWRIRLF
;
A
#
# COMPACT_ATOMS: atom_id res chain seq x y z
N MET A 1 18.67 -0.36 -2.07
CA MET A 1 17.96 0.35 -0.97
C MET A 1 17.04 -0.64 -0.28
N ARG A 2 16.74 -0.42 1.01
CA ARG A 2 15.75 -1.20 1.77
C ARG A 2 14.40 -0.50 1.65
N ILE A 3 13.43 -1.19 1.06
CA ILE A 3 12.12 -0.62 0.75
C ILE A 3 11.01 -1.49 1.33
N ALA A 4 10.08 -0.88 2.07
CA ALA A 4 9.00 -1.61 2.74
C ALA A 4 7.62 -1.32 2.14
N TYR A 5 6.77 -2.33 2.14
CA TYR A 5 5.34 -2.16 1.97
C TYR A 5 4.60 -2.71 3.19
N CYS A 6 3.56 -1.98 3.61
CA CYS A 6 2.71 -2.32 4.75
C CYS A 6 1.24 -2.28 4.38
N ASP A 7 0.53 -3.37 4.69
CA ASP A 7 -0.92 -3.48 4.64
C ASP A 7 -1.43 -4.11 5.94
N PRO A 8 -1.26 -3.41 7.07
CA PRO A 8 -1.69 -3.93 8.35
C PRO A 8 -3.21 -4.08 8.39
N PRO A 9 -3.76 -4.88 9.33
CA PRO A 9 -5.16 -4.74 9.68
C PRO A 9 -5.50 -3.28 9.97
N TYR A 10 -6.48 -2.73 9.24
CA TYR A 10 -6.88 -1.34 9.41
C TYR A 10 -7.41 -1.11 10.82
N ILE A 11 -7.26 0.12 11.34
CA ILE A 11 -7.58 0.43 12.73
C ILE A 11 -9.02 0.00 13.07
N GLY A 12 -9.16 -0.79 14.14
CA GLY A 12 -10.44 -1.36 14.60
C GLY A 12 -10.97 -2.52 13.75
N GLN A 13 -10.22 -3.02 12.78
CA GLN A 13 -10.58 -4.15 11.92
C GLN A 13 -9.80 -5.44 12.24
N ALA A 14 -8.74 -5.38 13.06
CA ALA A 14 -7.86 -6.51 13.36
C ALA A 14 -8.63 -7.73 13.86
N LYS A 15 -9.34 -7.61 14.98
CA LYS A 15 -10.13 -8.71 15.55
C LYS A 15 -11.24 -9.19 14.62
N LYS A 16 -11.92 -8.26 13.95
CA LYS A 16 -13.13 -8.54 13.15
C LYS A 16 -12.83 -9.28 11.84
N HIS A 17 -11.75 -8.90 11.15
CA HIS A 17 -11.47 -9.36 9.79
C HIS A 17 -10.24 -10.25 9.69
N TYR A 18 -9.33 -10.18 10.67
CA TYR A 18 -8.05 -10.87 10.62
C TYR A 18 -7.82 -11.79 11.83
N ASN A 19 -8.70 -11.75 12.84
CA ASN A 19 -8.56 -12.45 14.12
C ASN A 19 -7.15 -12.25 14.74
N SER A 20 -6.65 -11.03 14.64
CA SER A 20 -5.32 -10.63 15.10
C SER A 20 -5.40 -9.51 16.13
N GLU A 21 -4.29 -9.26 16.81
CA GLU A 21 -4.11 -8.08 17.66
C GLU A 21 -4.07 -6.79 16.84
N GLU A 22 -4.43 -5.68 17.50
CA GLU A 22 -4.39 -4.34 16.92
C GLU A 22 -2.95 -3.88 16.71
N VAL A 23 -2.69 -3.23 15.58
CA VAL A 23 -1.36 -2.69 15.26
C VAL A 23 -1.22 -1.28 15.82
N ASP A 24 -0.19 -1.02 16.62
CA ASP A 24 0.20 0.33 17.00
C ASP A 24 0.83 1.04 15.78
N HIS A 25 0.03 1.89 15.13
CA HIS A 25 0.44 2.60 13.92
C HIS A 25 1.52 3.65 14.18
N LYS A 26 1.65 4.17 15.41
CA LYS A 26 2.71 5.11 15.77
C LYS A 26 4.06 4.38 15.84
N VAL A 27 4.08 3.18 16.41
CA VAL A 27 5.28 2.31 16.42
C VAL A 27 5.58 1.81 15.01
N LEU A 28 4.56 1.41 14.25
CA LEU A 28 4.74 0.98 12.85
C LEU A 28 5.38 2.07 11.99
N ILE A 29 4.91 3.31 12.07
CA ILE A 29 5.50 4.42 11.30
C ILE A 29 6.95 4.68 11.71
N LYS A 30 7.27 4.63 13.00
CA LYS A 30 8.67 4.73 13.46
C LYS A 30 9.55 3.63 12.87
N HIS A 31 9.03 2.40 12.75
CA HIS A 31 9.74 1.31 12.11
C HIS A 31 9.90 1.54 10.60
N LEU A 32 8.84 2.01 9.92
CA LEU A 32 8.87 2.34 8.50
C LEU A 32 9.90 3.43 8.17
N GLU A 33 10.10 4.41 9.04
CA GLU A 33 11.13 5.44 8.87
C GLU A 33 12.57 4.91 8.89
N THR A 34 12.79 3.65 9.30
CA THR A 34 14.11 2.99 9.20
C THR A 34 14.44 2.46 7.79
N PHE A 35 13.48 2.52 6.87
CA PHE A 35 13.64 2.16 5.46
C PHE A 35 13.94 3.41 4.62
N ASP A 36 14.64 3.21 3.50
CA ASP A 36 14.97 4.28 2.56
C ASP A 36 13.68 4.84 1.92
N GLY A 37 12.72 3.95 1.65
CA GLY A 37 11.37 4.31 1.23
C GLY A 37 10.34 3.28 1.68
N TRP A 38 9.10 3.72 1.81
CA TRP A 38 8.02 2.87 2.30
C TRP A 38 6.64 3.30 1.80
N ALA A 39 5.70 2.37 1.75
CA ALA A 39 4.29 2.64 1.51
C ALA A 39 3.41 1.92 2.54
N LEU A 40 2.35 2.59 2.99
CA LEU A 40 1.38 2.13 3.98
C LEU A 40 -0.03 2.27 3.42
N SER A 41 -0.69 1.12 3.20
CA SER A 41 -2.13 1.06 2.95
C SER A 41 -2.90 1.29 4.25
N LEU A 42 -4.01 2.02 4.15
CA LEU A 42 -4.88 2.32 5.27
C LEU A 42 -6.32 2.61 4.79
N SER A 43 -7.23 2.76 5.74
CA SER A 43 -8.61 3.16 5.46
C SER A 43 -8.76 4.69 5.43
N SER A 44 -9.69 5.21 4.62
CA SER A 44 -9.95 6.66 4.60
C SER A 44 -10.46 7.24 5.93
N PRO A 45 -11.27 6.55 6.76
CA PRO A 45 -11.66 7.07 8.08
C PRO A 45 -10.49 7.33 9.03
N THR A 46 -9.40 6.56 8.89
CA THR A 46 -8.24 6.62 9.80
C THR A 46 -7.09 7.47 9.24
N LEU A 47 -7.26 8.04 8.03
CA LEU A 47 -6.23 8.82 7.34
C LEU A 47 -5.74 9.99 8.20
N ARG A 48 -6.64 10.80 8.76
CA ARG A 48 -6.26 11.95 9.60
C ARG A 48 -5.40 11.54 10.79
N GLN A 49 -5.76 10.43 11.44
CA GLN A 49 -5.04 9.93 12.61
C GLN A 49 -3.64 9.44 12.22
N ILE A 50 -3.55 8.59 11.21
CA ILE A 50 -2.28 7.98 10.81
C ILE A 50 -1.33 9.02 10.22
N LEU A 51 -1.85 9.96 9.41
CA LEU A 51 -1.04 11.04 8.83
C LEU A 51 -0.41 11.94 9.91
N SER A 52 -1.05 12.10 11.08
CA SER A 52 -0.49 12.87 12.20
C SER A 52 0.76 12.25 12.85
N TYR A 53 1.07 11.00 12.52
CA TYR A 53 2.28 10.31 13.00
C TYR A 53 3.42 10.33 11.97
N CYS A 54 3.15 10.73 10.73
CA CYS A 54 4.13 10.75 9.64
C CYS A 54 4.99 12.02 9.69
N ALA A 55 6.19 11.95 9.10
CA ALA A 55 7.01 13.12 8.82
C ALA A 55 6.47 13.91 7.61
N ASP A 56 6.91 15.16 7.45
CA ASP A 56 6.41 16.09 6.42
C ASP A 56 6.80 15.69 4.97
N ASN A 57 7.72 14.74 4.81
CA ASN A 57 8.25 14.30 3.52
C ASN A 57 7.46 13.12 2.91
N VAL A 58 6.29 12.79 3.44
CA VAL A 58 5.41 11.77 2.85
C VAL A 58 4.46 12.38 1.81
N ARG A 59 3.95 11.52 0.93
CA ARG A 59 2.84 11.82 0.03
C ARG A 59 1.64 10.96 0.37
N VAL A 60 0.46 11.44 0.03
CA VAL A 60 -0.79 10.66 0.07
C VAL A 60 -1.20 10.38 -1.36
N GLY A 61 -1.27 9.10 -1.72
CA GLY A 61 -1.83 8.63 -2.96
C GLY A 61 -3.17 7.93 -2.77
N ALA A 62 -3.82 7.57 -3.88
CA ALA A 62 -5.12 6.91 -3.86
C ALA A 62 -5.16 5.67 -4.75
N TRP A 63 -5.61 4.56 -4.18
CA TRP A 63 -6.11 3.43 -4.95
C TRP A 63 -7.62 3.58 -5.17
N VAL A 64 -8.00 3.96 -6.38
CA VAL A 64 -9.38 4.04 -6.83
C VAL A 64 -9.82 2.67 -7.34
N LYS A 65 -11.01 2.22 -6.94
CA LYS A 65 -11.56 0.90 -7.26
C LYS A 65 -12.78 1.03 -8.18
N PRO A 66 -12.64 0.98 -9.52
CA PRO A 66 -13.77 1.09 -10.45
C PRO A 66 -14.85 0.05 -10.18
N PHE A 67 -14.43 -1.15 -9.78
CA PHE A 67 -15.27 -2.16 -9.16
C PHE A 67 -14.89 -2.36 -7.69
N CYS A 68 -15.87 -2.23 -6.79
CA CYS A 68 -15.74 -2.47 -5.36
C CYS A 68 -17.01 -3.09 -4.76
N SER A 69 -16.95 -3.52 -3.49
CA SER A 69 -18.11 -4.07 -2.78
C SER A 69 -18.98 -2.94 -2.23
N PHE A 70 -20.21 -2.85 -2.71
CA PHE A 70 -21.26 -2.00 -2.13
C PHE A 70 -22.02 -2.81 -1.08
N LYS A 71 -22.03 -2.31 0.16
CA LYS A 71 -22.67 -2.98 1.30
C LYS A 71 -23.92 -2.21 1.73
N PRO A 72 -25.00 -2.90 2.12
CA PRO A 72 -26.15 -2.24 2.74
C PRO A 72 -25.72 -1.35 3.91
N ASN A 73 -26.36 -0.19 4.05
CA ASN A 73 -26.14 0.79 5.12
C ASN A 73 -24.74 1.44 5.16
N ILE A 74 -23.96 1.38 4.08
CA ILE A 74 -22.70 2.11 3.94
C ILE A 74 -22.86 3.19 2.86
N ASN A 75 -22.88 4.46 3.26
CA ASN A 75 -22.97 5.61 2.35
C ASN A 75 -22.10 6.78 2.87
N PRO A 76 -21.14 7.30 2.08
CA PRO A 76 -20.72 6.79 0.77
C PRO A 76 -20.01 5.44 0.87
N ALA A 77 -19.99 4.69 -0.25
CA ALA A 77 -19.23 3.45 -0.33
C ALA A 77 -17.71 3.71 -0.25
N TYR A 78 -16.97 2.78 0.34
CA TYR A 78 -15.51 2.80 0.37
C TYR A 78 -14.91 2.38 -0.99
N ALA A 79 -15.11 3.22 -2.00
CA ALA A 79 -14.70 2.98 -3.39
C ALA A 79 -13.24 3.33 -3.68
N TRP A 80 -12.49 3.78 -2.68
CA TRP A 80 -11.05 4.01 -2.77
C TRP A 80 -10.37 3.74 -1.43
N GLU A 81 -9.05 3.58 -1.45
CA GLU A 81 -8.19 3.45 -0.27
C GLU A 81 -7.01 4.43 -0.40
N PRO A 82 -6.72 5.24 0.63
CA PRO A 82 -5.49 6.01 0.68
C PRO A 82 -4.27 5.10 0.79
N VAL A 83 -3.14 5.60 0.30
CA VAL A 83 -1.81 5.05 0.57
C VAL A 83 -0.89 6.20 0.95
N ILE A 84 -0.29 6.14 2.14
CA ILE A 84 0.77 7.07 2.51
C ILE A 84 2.10 6.48 2.04
N PHE A 85 2.95 7.26 1.40
CA PHE A 85 4.23 6.77 0.92
C PHE A 85 5.35 7.80 1.00
N LYS A 86 6.57 7.30 1.23
CA LYS A 86 7.84 8.02 1.16
C LYS A 86 8.69 7.36 0.06
N PRO A 87 8.94 8.03 -1.08
CA PRO A 87 9.77 7.46 -2.14
C PRO A 87 11.19 7.18 -1.64
N ALA A 88 11.77 6.05 -2.05
CA ALA A 88 13.16 5.71 -1.70
C ALA A 88 14.18 6.58 -2.44
N ARG A 89 13.76 7.16 -3.56
CA ARG A 89 14.57 8.04 -4.40
C ARG A 89 13.70 9.04 -5.16
N ALA A 90 14.28 10.18 -5.49
CA ALA A 90 13.69 11.12 -6.43
C ALA A 90 13.70 10.51 -7.85
N LEU A 91 12.59 10.65 -8.57
CA LEU A 91 12.51 10.29 -9.99
C LEU A 91 12.89 11.50 -10.84
N GLY A 92 13.79 11.28 -11.79
CA GLY A 92 14.28 12.32 -12.71
C GLY A 92 13.37 12.55 -13.91
N ARG A 93 13.82 13.39 -14.85
CA ARG A 93 13.09 13.71 -16.10
C ARG A 93 13.11 12.57 -17.13
N ASP A 94 13.93 11.56 -16.88
CA ASP A 94 14.12 10.35 -17.66
C ASP A 94 13.04 9.29 -17.40
N VAL A 95 12.19 9.50 -16.39
CA VAL A 95 11.07 8.62 -16.04
C VAL A 95 9.75 9.32 -16.36
N ASP A 96 8.83 8.58 -16.99
CA ASP A 96 7.48 9.09 -17.24
C ASP A 96 6.83 9.54 -15.92
N THR A 97 6.21 10.73 -15.97
CA THR A 97 5.51 11.27 -14.81
C THR A 97 4.38 10.34 -14.42
N MET A 98 4.50 9.75 -13.24
CA MET A 98 3.48 8.87 -12.73
C MET A 98 2.40 9.64 -11.98
N ARG A 99 1.19 9.11 -12.03
CA ARG A 99 0.09 9.60 -11.21
C ARG A 99 0.31 9.17 -9.76
N ASP A 100 0.00 10.05 -8.82
CA ASP A 100 -0.08 9.72 -7.39
C ASP A 100 -1.38 8.99 -7.03
N TRP A 101 -2.06 8.42 -8.02
CA TRP A 101 -3.18 7.52 -7.86
C TRP A 101 -3.13 6.39 -8.88
N VAL A 102 -3.81 5.30 -8.56
CA VAL A 102 -4.03 4.16 -9.47
C VAL A 102 -5.50 3.78 -9.50
N SER A 103 -6.03 3.51 -10.68
CA SER A 103 -7.38 2.96 -10.87
C SER A 103 -7.25 1.48 -11.19
N CYS A 104 -7.65 0.62 -10.26
CA CYS A 104 -7.57 -0.82 -10.42
C CYS A 104 -8.69 -1.52 -9.63
N ASN A 105 -9.32 -2.52 -10.22
CA ASN A 105 -10.38 -3.27 -9.54
C ASN A 105 -9.82 -4.07 -8.36
N ILE A 106 -10.63 -4.27 -7.33
CA ILE A 106 -10.31 -5.24 -6.27
C ILE A 106 -10.16 -6.65 -6.87
N THR A 107 -9.31 -7.49 -6.25
CA THR A 107 -9.27 -8.89 -6.64
C THR A 107 -10.52 -9.62 -6.13
N LEU A 108 -11.16 -10.40 -7.00
CA LEU A 108 -12.23 -11.32 -6.63
C LEU A 108 -11.71 -12.75 -6.54
N ARG A 109 -12.36 -13.57 -5.70
CA ARG A 109 -12.19 -15.04 -5.66
C ARG A 109 -10.75 -15.54 -5.40
N ARG A 110 -9.95 -14.81 -4.60
CA ARG A 110 -8.57 -15.21 -4.23
C ARG A 110 -8.41 -15.76 -2.81
N GLY A 111 -9.47 -16.34 -2.25
CA GLY A 111 -9.45 -17.01 -0.93
C GLY A 111 -9.47 -16.06 0.28
N LEU A 112 -8.64 -15.02 0.28
CA LEU A 112 -8.60 -13.99 1.33
C LEU A 112 -9.18 -12.66 0.82
N VAL A 113 -9.94 -11.98 1.67
CA VAL A 113 -10.46 -10.63 1.41
C VAL A 113 -9.30 -9.63 1.52
N GLY A 114 -9.26 -8.64 0.62
CA GLY A 114 -8.28 -7.55 0.68
C GLY A 114 -6.97 -7.81 -0.07
N VAL A 115 -6.86 -8.89 -0.82
CA VAL A 115 -5.67 -9.16 -1.66
C VAL A 115 -5.44 -8.01 -2.65
N LYS A 116 -4.23 -7.44 -2.63
CA LYS A 116 -3.87 -6.31 -3.50
C LYS A 116 -3.66 -6.80 -4.95
N PRO A 117 -4.27 -6.14 -5.95
CA PRO A 117 -4.11 -6.51 -7.36
C PRO A 117 -2.71 -6.12 -7.90
N GLU A 118 -2.23 -6.80 -8.93
CA GLU A 118 -0.90 -6.51 -9.51
C GLU A 118 -0.77 -5.07 -9.99
N GLY A 119 -1.82 -4.48 -10.57
CA GLY A 119 -1.81 -3.08 -10.99
C GLY A 119 -1.59 -2.10 -9.84
N PHE A 120 -2.14 -2.39 -8.66
CA PHE A 120 -1.85 -1.63 -7.44
C PHE A 120 -0.37 -1.82 -7.03
N CYS A 121 0.11 -3.06 -6.98
CA CYS A 121 1.48 -3.35 -6.57
C CYS A 121 2.51 -2.66 -7.48
N TYR A 122 2.31 -2.71 -8.80
CA TYR A 122 3.22 -2.08 -9.77
C TYR A 122 3.24 -0.57 -9.65
N TRP A 123 2.08 0.03 -9.36
CA TRP A 123 2.02 1.46 -9.04
C TRP A 123 2.83 1.79 -7.78
N ILE A 124 2.71 1.00 -6.70
CA ILE A 124 3.54 1.16 -5.48
C ILE A 124 5.03 1.09 -5.82
N PHE A 125 5.46 0.08 -6.58
CA PHE A 125 6.87 -0.08 -6.94
C PHE A 125 7.39 1.11 -7.72
N GLY A 126 6.57 1.63 -8.65
CA GLY A 126 6.89 2.85 -9.37
C GLY A 126 6.99 4.08 -8.46
N VAL A 127 6.01 4.34 -7.57
CA VAL A 127 5.96 5.62 -6.81
C VAL A 127 7.04 5.65 -5.73
N LEU A 128 7.48 4.46 -5.28
CA LEU A 128 8.63 4.32 -4.42
C LEU A 128 9.97 4.42 -5.16
N GLY A 129 9.93 4.43 -6.50
CA GLY A 129 11.10 4.47 -7.36
C GLY A 129 11.95 3.20 -7.25
N MET A 130 11.33 2.04 -7.03
CA MET A 130 12.04 0.77 -6.85
C MET A 130 12.81 0.37 -8.10
N LYS A 131 13.88 -0.40 -7.92
CA LYS A 131 14.66 -1.04 -8.97
C LYS A 131 14.89 -2.52 -8.64
N PRO A 132 15.12 -3.40 -9.63
CA PRO A 132 15.25 -4.84 -9.41
C PRO A 132 16.31 -5.29 -8.40
N GLU A 133 17.35 -4.48 -8.19
CA GLU A 133 18.43 -4.68 -7.22
C GLU A 133 18.10 -4.22 -5.79
N ASP A 134 16.94 -3.60 -5.57
CA ASP A 134 16.52 -3.20 -4.23
C ASP A 134 16.05 -4.39 -3.38
N GLU A 135 16.23 -4.27 -2.07
CA GLU A 135 15.67 -5.21 -1.10
C GLU A 135 14.24 -4.79 -0.76
N PHE A 136 13.28 -5.66 -1.06
CA PHE A 136 11.87 -5.43 -0.81
C PHE A 136 11.36 -6.22 0.40
N TYR A 137 10.66 -5.53 1.29
CA TYR A 137 10.13 -6.08 2.54
C TYR A 137 8.61 -5.92 2.57
N ASP A 138 7.88 -7.02 2.36
CA ASP A 138 6.42 -7.10 2.57
C ASP A 138 6.15 -7.43 4.05
N LEU A 139 5.85 -6.41 4.86
CA LEU A 139 5.76 -6.56 6.32
C LEU A 139 4.45 -7.21 6.79
N PHE A 140 3.45 -7.33 5.91
CA PHE A 140 2.15 -7.94 6.21
C PHE A 140 1.73 -8.87 5.05
N PRO A 141 2.45 -9.98 4.84
CA PRO A 141 2.41 -10.68 3.55
C PRO A 141 1.07 -11.37 3.26
N GLY A 142 0.28 -11.78 4.26
CA GLY A 142 -1.01 -12.44 4.04
C GLY A 142 -0.92 -13.60 3.03
N THR A 143 -1.49 -13.42 1.83
CA THR A 143 -1.43 -14.40 0.69
C THR A 143 -0.09 -14.42 -0.07
N ASN A 144 0.86 -13.57 0.32
CA ASN A 144 2.09 -13.22 -0.38
C ASN A 144 1.84 -12.62 -1.77
N ALA A 145 0.69 -11.98 -2.00
CA ALA A 145 0.35 -11.43 -3.32
C ALA A 145 1.28 -10.28 -3.73
N VAL A 146 1.69 -9.43 -2.78
CA VAL A 146 2.58 -8.30 -3.08
C VAL A 146 4.00 -8.81 -3.33
N THR A 147 4.52 -9.71 -2.50
CA THR A 147 5.80 -10.41 -2.77
C THR A 147 5.80 -11.10 -4.14
N LYS A 148 4.75 -11.83 -4.51
CA LYS A 148 4.65 -12.47 -5.83
C LYS A 148 4.60 -11.44 -6.97
N ALA A 149 3.93 -10.31 -6.76
CA ALA A 149 3.91 -9.23 -7.75
C ALA A 149 5.31 -8.61 -7.91
N TRP A 150 6.05 -8.42 -6.82
CA TRP A 150 7.43 -7.96 -6.84
C TRP A 150 8.33 -8.88 -7.67
N GLU A 151 8.30 -10.18 -7.40
CA GLU A 151 9.11 -11.16 -8.14
C GLU A 151 8.79 -11.16 -9.65
N LYS A 152 7.51 -11.00 -10.03
CA LYS A 152 7.15 -10.86 -11.44
C LYS A 152 7.63 -9.54 -12.05
N TRP A 153 7.52 -8.45 -11.31
CA TRP A 153 7.81 -7.10 -11.79
C TRP A 153 9.31 -6.91 -12.01
N ARG A 154 10.15 -7.33 -11.06
CA ARG A 154 11.61 -7.17 -11.14
C ARG A 154 12.25 -7.94 -12.30
N ILE A 155 11.61 -9.00 -12.78
CA ILE A 155 12.09 -9.81 -13.92
C ILE A 155 11.71 -9.15 -15.25
N ARG A 156 10.56 -8.47 -15.34
CA ARG A 156 10.06 -7.85 -16.59
C ARG A 156 10.84 -6.61 -17.06
N LEU A 157 11.69 -6.06 -16.20
CA LEU A 157 12.54 -4.90 -16.52
C LEU A 157 13.90 -5.31 -17.13
N PHE A 158 14.11 -6.62 -17.34
CA PHE A 158 15.21 -7.22 -18.10
C PHE A 158 14.63 -8.06 -19.25
#